data_AF-A0AAV4YWV9-F1
#
_entry.id   AF-A0AAV4YWV9-F1
#
_cell.length_a   1.000
_cell.length_b   1.000
_cell.length_c   1.000
_cell.angle_alpha   90.00
_cell.angle_beta   90.00
_cell.angle_gamma   90.00
#
_symmetry.space_group_name_H-M   'P 1'
#
loop_
_entity.id
_entity.type
_entity.pdbx_description
1 polymer ?
#
loop_
_entity_poly.entity_id
_entity_poly.type
_entity_poly.pdbx_seq_one_letter_code
_entity_poly.pdbx_strand_id
1 'polypeptide(L)'
;MPPNSLRIIGGVMGIYIELNNFEAPRRLIFLKAEIKYGVPDYKKMIAELKNGHDMTAEKIAFVLPVANASTVSEWEHGGKPNYENGDAFIELWMALTDKTVKDIPRNYNWGI
;
A
#
# COMPACT_ATOMS: atom_id res chain seq x y z
N MET A 1 24.23 -36.30 37.92
CA MET A 1 24.03 -35.06 38.69
C MET A 1 25.10 -34.06 38.22
N PRO A 2 24.73 -32.98 37.51
CA PRO A 2 25.67 -31.95 37.07
C PRO A 2 25.79 -30.86 38.17
N PRO A 3 26.83 -30.02 38.16
CA PRO A 3 26.68 -28.76 37.41
C PRO A 3 27.99 -28.30 36.75
N ASN A 4 27.91 -27.81 35.51
CA ASN A 4 28.87 -26.82 35.05
C ASN A 4 28.11 -25.78 34.21
N SER A 5 27.91 -24.63 34.85
CA SER A 5 27.26 -23.43 34.35
C SER A 5 27.97 -22.92 33.09
N LEU A 6 27.25 -22.88 31.97
CA LEU A 6 27.65 -22.11 30.80
C LEU A 6 27.43 -20.62 31.08
N ARG A 7 28.54 -19.89 31.25
CA ARG A 7 28.59 -18.43 31.31
C ARG A 7 28.08 -17.86 29.99
N ILE A 8 26.88 -17.32 29.96
CA ILE A 8 26.40 -16.46 28.87
C ILE A 8 27.13 -15.12 29.02
N ILE A 9 28.16 -14.91 28.22
CA ILE A 9 28.81 -13.61 28.06
C ILE A 9 27.92 -12.80 27.13
N GLY A 10 27.17 -11.86 27.71
CA GLY A 10 26.24 -11.00 26.99
C GLY A 10 26.93 -10.07 26.00
N GLY A 11 26.22 -9.79 24.91
CA GLY A 11 26.56 -8.71 23.98
C GLY A 11 26.11 -8.98 22.54
N VAL A 12 24.90 -8.52 22.22
CA VAL A 12 24.41 -8.25 20.85
C VAL A 12 23.97 -9.44 19.98
N MET A 13 23.06 -10.30 20.45
CA MET A 13 22.23 -11.17 19.57
C MET A 13 20.79 -11.35 20.12
N GLY A 14 20.19 -10.28 20.64
CA GLY A 14 18.96 -10.34 21.44
C GLY A 14 17.72 -9.68 20.83
N ILE A 15 17.59 -9.59 19.50
CA ILE A 15 16.37 -9.00 18.88
C ILE A 15 15.84 -9.70 17.61
N TYR A 16 16.45 -10.79 17.15
CA TYR A 16 16.03 -11.44 15.88
C TYR A 16 15.39 -12.83 16.02
N ILE A 17 15.08 -13.31 17.23
CA ILE A 17 14.59 -14.71 17.44
C ILE A 17 13.18 -14.77 18.07
N GLU A 18 12.33 -13.74 17.90
CA GLU A 18 10.94 -13.79 18.41
C GLU A 18 9.86 -13.55 17.34
N LEU A 19 10.11 -13.90 16.07
CA LEU A 19 9.05 -13.94 15.04
C LEU A 19 8.94 -15.28 14.30
N ASN A 20 9.65 -16.32 14.75
CA ASN A 20 9.56 -17.65 14.15
C ASN A 20 8.36 -18.48 14.65
N ASN A 21 7.48 -17.91 15.48
CA ASN A 21 6.37 -18.65 16.09
C ASN A 21 4.99 -18.36 15.46
N PHE A 22 4.95 -17.97 14.19
CA PHE A 22 3.74 -18.12 13.39
C PHE A 22 4.07 -19.12 12.29
N GLU A 23 3.34 -20.23 12.25
CA GLU A 23 3.20 -21.06 11.05
C GLU A 23 2.51 -20.26 9.93
N ALA A 24 3.04 -19.09 9.59
CA ALA A 24 2.65 -18.36 8.41
C ALA A 24 3.15 -19.22 7.23
N PRO A 25 2.25 -19.75 6.37
CA PRO A 25 2.69 -20.53 5.23
C PRO A 25 3.73 -19.73 4.45
N ARG A 26 4.78 -20.38 3.93
CA ARG A 26 5.88 -19.77 3.14
C ARG A 26 5.42 -18.77 2.07
N ARG A 27 4.15 -18.76 1.69
CA ARG A 27 3.52 -17.75 0.80
C ARG A 27 3.36 -16.36 1.44
N LEU A 28 3.19 -16.27 2.77
CA LEU A 28 3.04 -15.00 3.51
C LEU A 28 4.36 -14.23 3.62
N ILE A 29 5.49 -14.92 3.68
CA ILE A 29 6.80 -14.27 3.90
C ILE A 29 7.35 -13.65 2.59
N PHE A 30 6.93 -14.13 1.43
CA PHE A 30 7.56 -13.77 0.14
C PHE A 30 6.76 -12.84 -0.80
N LEU A 31 5.60 -12.32 -0.41
CA LEU A 31 4.96 -11.23 -1.16
C LEU A 31 5.56 -9.84 -0.85
N LYS A 32 6.37 -9.73 0.20
CA LYS A 32 6.98 -8.46 0.63
C LYS A 32 8.11 -7.98 -0.28
N ALA A 33 8.66 -8.85 -1.14
CA ALA A 33 9.83 -8.54 -1.97
C ALA A 33 9.51 -7.87 -3.32
N GLU A 34 8.28 -8.00 -3.84
CA GLU A 34 7.89 -7.39 -5.14
C GLU A 34 6.84 -6.28 -5.02
N ILE A 35 6.15 -6.17 -3.89
CA ILE A 35 5.22 -5.07 -3.65
C ILE A 35 6.04 -3.86 -3.21
N LYS A 36 6.31 -2.95 -4.14
CA LYS A 36 6.86 -1.64 -3.80
C LYS A 36 5.84 -0.94 -2.88
N TYR A 37 6.07 -0.92 -1.57
CA TYR A 37 5.20 -0.32 -0.54
C TYR A 37 5.22 1.23 -0.58
N GLY A 38 5.24 1.84 -1.78
CA GLY A 38 5.07 3.28 -1.94
C GLY A 38 3.60 3.66 -1.91
N VAL A 39 3.29 4.81 -1.31
CA VAL A 39 1.94 5.38 -1.34
C VAL A 39 1.55 5.62 -2.80
N PRO A 40 0.39 5.12 -3.27
CA PRO A 40 -0.12 5.41 -4.61
C PRO A 40 -0.20 6.91 -4.86
N ASP A 41 0.20 7.33 -6.05
CA ASP A 41 0.08 8.71 -6.51
C ASP A 41 -1.31 8.94 -7.10
N TYR A 42 -2.28 9.14 -6.22
CA TYR A 42 -3.68 9.34 -6.56
C TYR A 42 -3.88 10.49 -7.55
N LYS A 43 -3.08 11.57 -7.45
CA LYS A 43 -3.13 12.69 -8.39
C LYS A 43 -2.84 12.25 -9.82
N LYS A 44 -1.78 11.45 -10.03
CA LYS A 44 -1.45 10.93 -11.37
C LYS A 44 -2.52 9.97 -11.88
N MET A 45 -3.03 9.08 -11.02
CA MET A 45 -4.08 8.14 -11.39
C MET A 45 -5.38 8.86 -11.79
N ILE A 46 -5.81 9.88 -11.03
CA ILE A 46 -7.00 10.68 -11.35
C ILE A 46 -6.79 11.44 -12.66
N ALA A 47 -5.63 12.05 -12.87
CA ALA A 47 -5.32 12.74 -14.13
C ALA A 47 -5.35 11.79 -15.34
N GLU A 48 -4.86 10.56 -15.17
CA GLU A 48 -4.94 9.52 -16.19
C GLU A 48 -6.39 9.13 -16.50
N LEU A 49 -7.24 8.93 -15.49
CA LEU A 49 -8.66 8.63 -15.70
C LEU A 49 -9.40 9.78 -16.39
N LYS A 50 -9.14 11.03 -15.99
CA LYS A 50 -9.73 12.23 -16.62
C LYS A 50 -9.35 12.33 -18.10
N ASN A 51 -8.07 12.11 -18.43
CA ASN A 51 -7.57 12.27 -19.79
C ASN A 51 -7.81 11.06 -20.70
N GLY A 52 -7.74 9.84 -20.16
CA GLY A 52 -7.81 8.61 -20.93
C GLY A 52 -9.21 7.99 -21.04
N HIS A 53 -10.09 8.27 -20.06
CA HIS A 53 -11.39 7.60 -19.94
C HIS A 53 -12.57 8.56 -19.70
N ASP A 54 -12.37 9.87 -19.88
CA ASP A 54 -13.39 10.92 -19.63
C ASP A 54 -14.06 10.79 -18.25
N MET A 55 -13.29 10.33 -17.26
CA MET A 55 -13.73 10.14 -15.88
C MET A 55 -13.55 11.44 -15.09
N THR A 56 -14.61 12.22 -14.94
CA THR A 56 -14.59 13.43 -14.09
C THR A 56 -14.62 13.05 -12.60
N ALA A 57 -14.29 14.00 -11.72
CA ALA A 57 -14.31 13.76 -10.27
C ALA A 57 -15.70 13.32 -9.79
N GLU A 58 -16.76 13.82 -10.40
CA GLU A 58 -18.15 13.43 -10.13
C GLU A 58 -18.44 12.00 -10.56
N LYS A 59 -18.00 11.59 -11.76
CA LYS A 59 -18.20 10.22 -12.23
C LYS A 59 -17.41 9.21 -11.38
N ILE A 60 -16.20 9.58 -10.99
CA ILE A 60 -15.38 8.76 -10.06
C ILE A 60 -16.09 8.66 -8.71
N ALA A 61 -16.56 9.78 -8.14
CA ALA A 61 -17.26 9.79 -6.87
C ALA A 61 -18.60 9.04 -6.90
N PHE A 62 -19.26 8.97 -8.05
CA PHE A 62 -20.48 8.19 -8.23
C PHE A 62 -20.23 6.68 -8.13
N VAL A 63 -19.07 6.22 -8.57
CA VAL A 63 -18.70 4.79 -8.53
C VAL A 63 -18.09 4.40 -7.19
N LEU A 64 -17.36 5.31 -6.56
CA LEU A 64 -16.70 5.05 -5.28
C LEU A 64 -17.65 5.21 -4.08
N PRO A 65 -17.37 4.54 -2.95
CA PRO A 65 -18.10 4.72 -1.70
C PRO A 65 -17.69 6.03 -0.98
N VAL A 66 -17.68 7.16 -1.68
CA VAL A 66 -17.31 8.48 -1.15
C VAL A 66 -18.52 9.41 -1.07
N ALA A 67 -18.45 10.38 -0.16
CA ALA A 67 -19.58 11.29 0.09
C ALA A 67 -19.88 12.23 -1.08
N ASN A 68 -18.86 12.72 -1.80
CA ASN A 68 -19.02 13.65 -2.90
C ASN A 68 -17.75 13.76 -3.79
N ALA A 69 -17.91 14.44 -4.93
CA ALA A 69 -16.83 14.78 -5.86
C ALA A 69 -15.72 15.66 -5.25
N SER A 70 -16.03 16.40 -4.18
CA SER A 70 -15.04 17.21 -3.47
C SER A 70 -13.99 16.33 -2.79
N THR A 71 -14.37 15.15 -2.29
CA THR A 71 -13.41 14.17 -1.75
C THR A 71 -12.41 13.70 -2.82
N VAL A 72 -12.88 13.44 -4.04
CA VAL A 72 -11.99 13.07 -5.15
C VAL A 72 -11.11 14.26 -5.57
N SER A 73 -11.67 15.47 -5.57
CA SER A 73 -10.93 16.71 -5.83
C SER A 73 -9.82 16.94 -4.79
N GLU A 74 -10.06 16.65 -3.51
CA GLU A 74 -9.03 16.73 -2.47
C GLU A 74 -7.85 15.81 -2.78
N TRP A 75 -8.09 14.60 -3.28
CA TRP A 75 -7.02 13.66 -3.66
C TRP A 75 -6.21 14.16 -4.87
N GLU A 76 -6.85 14.87 -5.81
CA GLU A 76 -6.17 15.53 -6.93
C GLU A 76 -5.20 16.63 -6.45
N HIS A 77 -5.49 17.26 -5.31
CA HIS A 77 -4.65 18.29 -4.70
C HIS A 77 -3.61 17.71 -3.70
N GLY A 78 -3.50 16.39 -3.60
CA GLY A 78 -2.53 15.72 -2.72
C GLY A 78 -3.11 15.25 -1.37
N GLY A 79 -4.43 15.34 -1.20
CA GLY A 79 -5.15 14.65 -0.14
C GLY A 79 -4.96 13.13 -0.23
N LYS A 80 -5.03 12.45 0.92
CA LYS A 80 -4.89 11.00 0.99
C LYS A 80 -6.25 10.38 1.32
N PRO A 81 -6.75 9.42 0.52
CA PRO A 81 -7.93 8.66 0.89
C PRO A 81 -7.68 7.82 2.16
N ASN A 82 -8.76 7.45 2.85
CA ASN A 82 -8.71 6.36 3.82
C ASN A 82 -8.42 5.03 3.11
N TYR A 83 -8.17 3.96 3.87
CA TYR A 83 -7.81 2.67 3.29
C TYR A 83 -8.88 2.12 2.34
N GLU A 84 -10.15 2.10 2.78
CA GLU A 84 -11.26 1.55 2.01
C GLU A 84 -11.50 2.30 0.68
N ASN A 85 -11.50 3.63 0.73
CA ASN A 85 -11.71 4.45 -0.47
C ASN A 85 -10.50 4.40 -1.41
N GLY A 86 -9.29 4.28 -0.85
CA GLY A 86 -8.07 4.13 -1.62
C GLY A 86 -8.04 2.79 -2.38
N ASP A 87 -8.44 1.71 -1.71
CA ASP A 87 -8.51 0.37 -2.31
C ASP A 87 -9.55 0.33 -3.43
N ALA A 88 -10.77 0.83 -3.17
CA ALA A 88 -11.82 0.94 -4.18
C ALA A 88 -11.40 1.80 -5.40
N PHE A 89 -10.66 2.87 -5.16
CA PHE A 89 -10.14 3.71 -6.25
C PHE A 89 -9.05 3.00 -7.08
N ILE A 90 -8.18 2.24 -6.45
CA ILE A 90 -7.15 1.45 -7.16
C ILE A 90 -7.81 0.38 -8.02
N GLU A 91 -8.83 -0.31 -7.51
CA GLU A 91 -9.61 -1.28 -8.29
C GLU A 91 -10.28 -0.63 -9.51
N LEU A 92 -10.94 0.51 -9.33
CA LEU A 92 -11.54 1.28 -10.41
C LEU A 92 -10.51 1.66 -11.49
N TRP A 93 -9.34 2.16 -11.07
CA TRP A 93 -8.29 2.57 -11.99
C TRP A 93 -7.74 1.38 -12.78
N MET A 94 -7.47 0.24 -12.13
CA MET A 94 -7.02 -0.99 -12.81
C MET A 94 -8.07 -1.48 -13.81
N ALA A 95 -9.34 -1.48 -13.43
CA ALA A 95 -10.44 -1.94 -14.28
C ALA A 95 -10.61 -1.09 -15.55
N LEU A 96 -10.38 0.23 -15.45
CA LEU A 96 -10.53 1.14 -16.59
C LEU A 96 -9.28 1.16 -17.48
N THR A 97 -8.09 1.09 -16.90
CA THR A 97 -6.82 1.24 -17.64
C THR A 97 -6.22 -0.09 -18.14
N ASP A 98 -6.83 -1.23 -17.78
CA ASP A 98 -6.30 -2.59 -18.03
C ASP A 98 -4.89 -2.79 -17.46
N LYS A 99 -4.59 -2.09 -16.36
CA LYS A 99 -3.29 -2.12 -15.67
C LYS A 99 -3.33 -2.96 -14.42
N THR A 100 -2.15 -3.35 -13.95
CA THR A 100 -2.00 -4.17 -12.74
C THR A 100 -1.42 -3.37 -11.58
N VAL A 101 -1.41 -3.99 -10.39
CA VAL A 101 -0.81 -3.45 -9.15
C VAL A 101 0.66 -3.05 -9.32
N LYS A 102 1.36 -3.59 -10.33
CA LYS A 102 2.75 -3.28 -10.64
C LYS A 102 2.91 -1.92 -11.36
N ASP A 103 1.88 -1.48 -12.07
CA ASP A 103 1.87 -0.26 -12.88
C ASP A 103 1.37 0.96 -12.12
N ILE A 104 0.87 0.77 -10.89
CA ILE A 104 0.40 1.85 -10.03
C ILE A 104 1.53 2.88 -9.86
N PRO A 105 1.32 4.14 -10.25
CA PRO A 105 2.28 5.19 -9.99
C PRO A 105 2.38 5.36 -8.49
N ARG A 106 3.59 5.27 -7.95
CA ARG A 106 3.84 5.40 -6.50
C ARG A 106 4.77 6.56 -6.24
N ASN A 107 4.46 7.32 -5.20
CA ASN A 107 5.34 8.36 -4.70
C ASN A 107 6.41 7.70 -3.81
N TYR A 108 7.67 7.78 -4.24
CA TYR A 108 8.82 7.30 -3.48
C TYR A 108 9.44 8.38 -2.57
N ASN A 109 8.76 9.51 -2.38
CA ASN A 109 9.14 10.51 -1.37
C ASN A 109 8.79 9.98 0.02
N TRP A 110 9.63 9.07 0.50
CA TRP A 110 9.71 8.70 1.91
C TRP A 110 10.52 9.85 2.51
N GLY A 111 9.86 10.75 3.25
CA GLY A 111 10.48 11.96 3.76
C GLY A 111 11.84 11.68 4.39
N ILE A 112 12.87 12.35 3.84
CA ILE A 112 14.15 12.59 4.51
C ILE A 112 13.97 13.89 5.31
#